data_AF-A0A355PRF2-F1
#
_entry.id   AF-A0A355PRF2-F1
#
_cell.length_a   1.000
_cell.length_b   1.000
_cell.length_c   1.000
_cell.angle_alpha   90.00
_cell.angle_beta   90.00
_cell.angle_gamma   90.00
#
_symmetry.space_group_name_H-M   'P 1'
#
loop_
_entity.id
_entity.type
_entity.pdbx_description
1 polymer ?
#
loop_
_entity_poly.entity_id
_entity_poly.type
_entity_poly.pdbx_seq_one_letter_code
_entity_poly.pdbx_strand_id
1 'polypeptide(L)'
;METFDEIKEAVFDEIRHLMRMANERINVEMIAERDLFPDIFRSSLMKDGVKVGKDMFNRRFQFENGAVLGAVGAVNAGNGLYAIKKLIFDEKKYTMAQLMAALDADWEGYDEMRADFASQPKYGNNIPEVDAFVADMYKLHADTCLILC
;
A
#
# COMPACT_ATOMS: atom_id res chain seq x y z
N MET A 1 16.13 -15.22 -5.91
CA MET A 1 15.10 -15.53 -4.89
C MET A 1 14.72 -16.97 -5.10
N GLU A 2 15.06 -17.83 -4.16
CA GLU A 2 14.87 -19.29 -4.23
C GLU A 2 13.59 -19.75 -3.52
N THR A 3 13.08 -18.94 -2.59
CA THR A 3 11.90 -19.26 -1.78
C THR A 3 10.80 -18.21 -1.92
N PHE A 4 9.56 -18.61 -1.61
CA PHE A 4 8.43 -17.68 -1.60
C PHE A 4 8.60 -16.57 -0.57
N ASP A 5 9.12 -16.90 0.62
CA ASP A 5 9.29 -15.94 1.71
C ASP A 5 10.29 -14.84 1.34
N GLU A 6 11.36 -15.16 0.60
CA GLU A 6 12.29 -14.17 0.05
C GLU A 6 11.59 -13.19 -0.90
N ILE A 7 10.69 -13.67 -1.77
CA ILE A 7 9.94 -12.80 -2.68
C ILE A 7 8.98 -11.91 -1.90
N LYS A 8 8.23 -12.50 -0.95
CA LYS A 8 7.28 -11.77 -0.13
C LYS A 8 7.98 -10.66 0.65
N GLU A 9 9.12 -10.96 1.28
CA GLU A 9 9.86 -9.96 2.04
C GLU A 9 10.46 -8.88 1.15
N ALA A 10 10.98 -9.22 -0.03
CA ALA A 10 11.48 -8.22 -0.98
C ALA A 10 10.38 -7.27 -1.47
N VAL A 11 9.16 -7.77 -1.72
CA VAL A 11 8.00 -6.92 -2.02
C VAL A 11 7.65 -6.03 -0.83
N PHE A 12 7.71 -6.56 0.38
CA PHE A 12 7.40 -5.80 1.61
C PHE A 12 8.43 -4.69 1.85
N ASP A 13 9.71 -4.95 1.61
CA ASP A 13 10.78 -3.96 1.69
C ASP A 13 10.59 -2.82 0.70
N GLU A 14 10.23 -3.14 -0.55
CA GLU A 14 9.94 -2.12 -1.56
C GLU A 14 8.74 -1.25 -1.15
N ILE A 15 7.66 -1.86 -0.64
CA ILE A 15 6.50 -1.12 -0.13
C ILE A 15 6.92 -0.19 1.02
N ARG A 16 7.71 -0.68 1.98
CA ARG A 16 8.22 0.16 3.09
C ARG A 16 9.06 1.33 2.56
N HIS A 17 9.88 1.09 1.55
CA HIS A 17 10.69 2.14 0.92
C HIS A 17 9.82 3.22 0.27
N LEU A 18 8.85 2.82 -0.55
CA LEU A 18 7.92 3.75 -1.21
C LEU A 18 7.08 4.54 -0.19
N MET A 19 6.62 3.88 0.88
CA MET A 19 5.88 4.54 1.95
C MET A 19 6.73 5.59 2.70
N ARG A 20 8.01 5.30 2.96
CA ARG A 20 8.95 6.29 3.54
C ARG A 20 9.06 7.52 2.65
N MET A 21 9.27 7.33 1.36
CA MET A 21 9.34 8.46 0.42
C MET A 21 8.04 9.26 0.37
N ALA A 22 6.89 8.58 0.39
CA ALA A 22 5.60 9.24 0.41
C ALA A 22 5.39 10.07 1.69
N ASN A 23 5.84 9.57 2.84
CA ASN A 23 5.80 10.29 4.11
C ASN A 23 6.67 11.56 4.08
N GLU A 24 7.90 11.46 3.59
CA GLU A 24 8.78 12.63 3.43
C GLU A 24 8.17 13.69 2.53
N ARG A 25 7.56 13.27 1.41
CA ARG A 25 6.81 14.19 0.54
C ARG A 25 5.70 14.91 1.31
N ILE A 26 4.89 14.18 2.07
CA ILE A 26 3.78 14.76 2.83
C ILE A 26 4.30 15.73 3.91
N ASN A 27 5.41 15.41 4.58
CA ASN A 27 6.02 16.32 5.55
C ASN A 27 6.44 17.65 4.90
N VAL A 28 7.07 17.60 3.72
CA VAL A 28 7.44 18.79 2.97
C VAL A 28 6.21 19.59 2.54
N GLU A 29 5.17 18.91 2.05
CA GLU A 29 3.91 19.53 1.65
C GLU A 29 3.22 20.23 2.83
N MET A 30 3.11 19.58 3.99
CA MET A 30 2.51 20.19 5.19
C MET A 30 3.28 21.41 5.67
N ILE A 31 4.61 21.40 5.61
CA ILE A 31 5.43 22.57 5.94
C ILE A 31 5.15 23.71 4.96
N ALA A 32 5.11 23.42 3.66
CA ALA A 32 4.83 24.41 2.63
C ALA A 32 3.41 24.99 2.75
N GLU A 33 2.39 24.15 3.00
CA GLU A 33 1.01 24.58 3.23
C GLU A 33 0.91 25.54 4.42
N ARG A 34 1.55 25.18 5.54
CA ARG A 34 1.58 26.01 6.75
C ARG A 34 2.21 27.38 6.51
N ASP A 35 3.28 27.43 5.72
CA ASP A 35 4.11 28.63 5.57
C ASP A 35 3.62 29.54 4.43
N LEU A 36 3.04 28.97 3.36
CA LEU A 36 2.69 29.69 2.13
C LEU A 36 1.18 29.81 1.90
N PHE A 37 0.36 28.90 2.44
CA PHE A 37 -1.06 28.79 2.10
C PHE A 37 -1.97 28.68 3.33
N PRO A 38 -1.96 29.68 4.26
CA PRO A 38 -2.89 29.67 5.38
C PRO A 38 -4.34 29.71 4.90
N ASP A 39 -5.16 28.75 5.36
CA ASP A 39 -6.57 28.62 5.00
C ASP A 39 -7.43 29.26 6.09
N ILE A 40 -7.64 30.56 5.97
CA ILE A 40 -8.38 31.38 6.94
C ILE A 40 -9.82 30.89 7.10
N PHE A 41 -10.48 30.56 5.99
CA PHE A 41 -11.89 30.18 6.01
C PHE A 41 -12.07 28.86 6.75
N ARG A 42 -11.35 27.81 6.35
CA ARG A 42 -11.41 26.51 7.01
C ARG A 42 -10.95 26.59 8.46
N SER A 43 -9.89 27.34 8.74
CA SER A 43 -9.38 27.54 10.10
C SER A 43 -10.39 28.23 11.02
N SER A 44 -11.15 29.20 10.51
CA SER A 44 -12.18 29.90 11.29
C SER A 44 -13.35 29.00 11.70
N LEU A 45 -13.64 27.98 10.89
CA LEU A 45 -14.71 27.00 11.11
C LEU A 45 -14.28 25.78 11.95
N MET A 46 -12.98 25.61 12.20
CA MET A 46 -12.46 24.58 13.08
C MET A 46 -12.68 24.96 14.56
N LYS A 47 -12.71 23.96 15.46
CA LYS A 47 -12.86 24.16 16.91
C LYS A 47 -11.91 25.25 17.41
N ASP A 48 -12.42 26.27 18.11
CA ASP A 48 -11.67 27.43 18.63
C ASP A 48 -10.95 28.29 17.56
N GLY A 49 -11.27 28.14 16.27
CA GLY A 49 -10.65 28.86 15.14
C GLY A 49 -10.56 30.37 15.33
N VAL A 50 -11.72 31.02 15.44
CA VAL A 50 -11.81 32.47 15.65
C VAL A 50 -11.17 32.90 16.97
N LYS A 51 -11.33 32.11 18.03
CA LYS A 51 -10.81 32.43 19.37
C LYS A 51 -9.28 32.42 19.41
N VAL A 52 -8.64 31.46 18.74
CA VAL A 52 -7.18 31.33 18.71
C VAL A 52 -6.55 32.28 17.69
N GLY A 53 -7.24 32.58 16.59
CA GLY A 53 -6.76 33.52 15.58
C GLY A 53 -5.52 33.03 14.83
N LYS A 54 -5.35 31.71 14.71
CA LYS A 54 -4.26 31.07 13.96
C LYS A 54 -4.81 30.07 12.96
N ASP A 55 -4.08 29.90 11.87
CA ASP A 55 -4.33 28.84 10.90
C ASP A 55 -4.26 27.44 11.55
N MET A 56 -5.01 26.46 11.04
CA MET A 56 -5.11 25.11 11.60
C MET A 56 -3.77 24.39 11.64
N PHE A 57 -2.91 24.54 10.62
CA PHE A 57 -1.60 23.88 10.59
C PHE A 57 -0.57 24.53 11.52
N ASN A 58 -0.90 25.71 12.07
CA ASN A 58 -0.13 26.41 13.09
C ASN A 58 -0.65 26.14 14.52
N ARG A 59 -1.48 25.11 14.69
CA ARG A 59 -2.14 24.75 15.94
C ARG A 59 -1.95 23.27 16.23
N ARG A 60 -2.24 22.88 17.48
CA ARG A 60 -2.29 21.48 17.91
C ARG A 60 -3.71 21.19 18.34
N PHE A 61 -4.34 20.17 17.74
CA PHE A 61 -5.65 19.68 18.16
C PHE A 61 -5.53 18.47 19.11
N GLN A 62 -6.58 18.19 19.89
CA GLN A 62 -6.62 17.01 20.78
C GLN A 62 -6.61 15.69 20.01
N PHE A 63 -7.25 15.69 18.84
CA PHE A 63 -7.19 14.63 17.84
C PHE A 63 -6.80 15.30 16.54
N GLU A 64 -5.62 14.97 16.04
CA GLU A 64 -5.08 15.48 14.79
C GLU A 64 -4.78 14.29 13.89
N ASN A 65 -5.21 14.37 12.65
CA ASN A 65 -4.64 13.54 11.60
C ASN A 65 -4.31 14.46 10.42
N GLY A 66 -3.05 14.94 10.40
CA GLY A 66 -2.58 15.91 9.41
C GLY A 66 -2.30 15.28 8.04
N ALA A 67 -2.16 13.95 7.96
CA ALA A 67 -1.69 13.26 6.78
C ALA A 67 -2.25 11.84 6.69
N VAL A 68 -2.60 11.40 5.48
CA VAL A 68 -3.06 10.03 5.24
C VAL A 68 -2.25 9.36 4.14
N LEU A 69 -1.77 8.15 4.40
CA LEU A 69 -1.24 7.24 3.39
C LEU A 69 -2.30 6.18 3.07
N GLY A 70 -2.83 6.24 1.85
CA GLY A 70 -3.86 5.32 1.38
C GLY A 70 -3.30 3.94 1.01
N ALA A 71 -3.96 2.88 1.45
CA ALA A 71 -3.60 1.48 1.20
C ALA A 71 -4.10 0.93 -0.15
N VAL A 72 -4.08 1.75 -1.20
CA VAL A 72 -4.72 1.39 -2.48
C VAL A 72 -3.96 0.22 -3.11
N GLY A 73 -4.70 -0.82 -3.53
CA GLY A 73 -4.14 -1.99 -4.21
C GLY A 73 -3.68 -3.13 -3.30
N ALA A 74 -3.82 -3.04 -1.98
CA ALA A 74 -3.43 -4.10 -1.04
C ALA A 74 -4.08 -5.47 -1.37
N VAL A 75 -5.35 -5.46 -1.78
CA VAL A 75 -6.06 -6.69 -2.20
C VAL A 75 -5.45 -7.30 -3.47
N ASN A 76 -5.08 -6.47 -4.44
CA ASN A 76 -4.46 -6.92 -5.70
C ASN A 76 -3.08 -7.54 -5.42
N ALA A 77 -2.27 -6.86 -4.59
CA ALA A 77 -0.96 -7.35 -4.18
C ALA A 77 -1.07 -8.68 -3.40
N GLY A 78 -1.99 -8.77 -2.44
CA GLY A 78 -2.20 -10.01 -1.67
C GLY A 78 -2.64 -11.18 -2.55
N ASN A 79 -3.61 -10.97 -3.46
CA ASN A 79 -4.02 -11.98 -4.44
C ASN A 79 -2.88 -12.37 -5.38
N GLY A 80 -2.06 -11.41 -5.81
CA GLY A 80 -0.89 -11.65 -6.67
C GLY A 80 0.17 -12.51 -5.97
N LEU A 81 0.51 -12.18 -4.71
CA LEU A 81 1.42 -12.96 -3.89
C LEU A 81 0.93 -14.39 -3.67
N TYR A 82 -0.37 -14.56 -3.39
CA TYR A 82 -0.97 -15.88 -3.27
C TYR A 82 -0.84 -16.69 -4.57
N ALA A 83 -1.17 -16.09 -5.72
CA ALA A 83 -1.06 -16.77 -7.01
C ALA A 83 0.40 -17.16 -7.35
N ILE A 84 1.36 -16.29 -7.03
CA ILE A 84 2.80 -16.58 -7.16
C ILE A 84 3.19 -17.77 -6.27
N LYS A 85 2.83 -17.74 -4.98
CA LYS A 85 3.09 -18.87 -4.06
C LYS A 85 2.56 -20.17 -4.65
N LYS A 86 1.30 -20.16 -5.09
CA LYS A 86 0.60 -21.35 -5.54
C LYS A 86 1.18 -21.92 -6.84
N LEU A 87 1.27 -21.11 -7.89
CA LEU A 87 1.62 -21.57 -9.23
C LEU A 87 3.12 -21.77 -9.45
N ILE A 88 3.97 -21.02 -8.74
CA ILE A 88 5.44 -21.05 -8.95
C ILE A 88 6.14 -21.88 -7.88
N PHE A 89 5.75 -21.75 -6.61
CA PHE A 89 6.46 -22.41 -5.50
C PHE A 89 5.83 -23.73 -5.07
N ASP A 90 4.51 -23.76 -4.89
CA ASP A 90 3.80 -24.95 -4.42
C ASP A 90 3.62 -25.96 -5.57
N GLU A 91 3.03 -25.53 -6.69
CA GLU A 91 2.71 -26.40 -7.83
C GLU A 91 3.84 -26.48 -8.87
N LYS A 92 4.74 -25.48 -8.88
CA LYS A 92 5.86 -25.39 -9.84
C LYS A 92 5.41 -25.51 -11.29
N LYS A 93 4.19 -25.04 -11.61
CA LYS A 93 3.64 -24.99 -12.97
C LYS A 93 4.43 -23.99 -13.83
N TYR A 94 4.88 -22.90 -13.23
CA TYR A 94 5.64 -21.83 -13.87
C TYR A 94 6.89 -21.45 -13.07
N THR A 95 7.77 -20.69 -13.70
CA THR A 95 8.93 -20.07 -13.06
C THR A 95 8.75 -18.56 -12.94
N MET A 96 9.47 -17.92 -12.02
CA MET A 96 9.47 -16.46 -11.93
C MET A 96 9.90 -15.80 -13.24
N ALA A 97 10.89 -16.36 -13.96
CA ALA A 97 11.33 -15.82 -15.24
C ALA A 97 10.22 -15.86 -16.30
N GLN A 98 9.43 -16.94 -16.35
CA GLN A 98 8.28 -17.02 -17.25
C GLN A 98 7.18 -16.02 -16.87
N LEU A 99 6.90 -15.86 -15.58
CA LEU A 99 5.94 -14.85 -15.12
C LEU A 99 6.38 -13.44 -15.50
N MET A 100 7.66 -13.09 -15.30
CA MET A 100 8.19 -11.78 -15.69
C MET A 100 8.05 -11.55 -17.20
N ALA A 101 8.42 -12.54 -18.03
CA ALA A 101 8.25 -12.44 -19.48
C ALA A 101 6.78 -12.28 -19.89
N ALA A 102 5.86 -12.99 -19.23
CA ALA A 102 4.43 -12.87 -19.48
C ALA A 102 3.88 -11.50 -19.07
N LEU A 103 4.33 -10.94 -17.95
CA LEU A 103 3.93 -9.61 -17.48
C LEU A 103 4.48 -8.50 -18.38
N ASP A 104 5.74 -8.59 -18.80
CA ASP A 104 6.38 -7.63 -19.73
C ASP A 104 5.68 -7.61 -21.10
N ALA A 105 5.11 -8.75 -21.51
CA ALA A 105 4.33 -8.89 -22.74
C ALA A 105 2.84 -8.53 -22.57
N ASP A 106 2.41 -8.00 -21.42
CA ASP A 106 0.99 -7.80 -21.07
C ASP A 106 0.12 -9.05 -21.37
N TRP A 107 0.67 -10.22 -21.07
CA TRP A 107 0.09 -11.54 -21.32
C TRP A 107 -0.10 -11.92 -22.80
N GLU A 108 0.35 -11.13 -23.78
CA GLU A 108 0.27 -11.48 -25.20
C GLU A 108 1.04 -12.77 -25.49
N GLY A 109 0.35 -13.81 -25.96
CA GLY A 109 0.94 -15.14 -26.20
C GLY A 109 1.05 -16.02 -24.95
N TYR A 110 0.55 -15.56 -23.80
CA TYR A 110 0.55 -16.28 -22.51
C TYR A 110 -0.88 -16.49 -21.96
N ASP A 111 -1.86 -16.67 -22.86
CA ASP A 111 -3.30 -16.75 -22.51
C ASP A 111 -3.61 -17.82 -21.45
N GLU A 112 -3.00 -19.01 -21.56
CA GLU A 112 -3.18 -20.09 -20.58
C GLU A 112 -2.64 -19.70 -19.20
N MET A 113 -1.43 -19.14 -19.15
CA MET A 113 -0.83 -18.68 -17.90
C MET A 113 -1.68 -17.59 -17.26
N ARG A 114 -2.16 -16.62 -18.05
CA ARG A 114 -3.06 -15.57 -17.55
C ARG A 114 -4.33 -16.16 -16.95
N ALA A 115 -4.95 -17.14 -17.61
CA ALA A 115 -6.15 -17.82 -17.12
C ALA A 115 -5.88 -18.58 -15.81
N ASP A 116 -4.73 -19.23 -15.68
CA ASP A 116 -4.34 -19.90 -14.43
C ASP A 116 -4.17 -18.92 -13.26
N PHE A 117 -3.47 -17.79 -13.47
CA PHE A 117 -3.32 -16.76 -12.45
C PHE A 117 -4.67 -16.11 -12.08
N ALA A 118 -5.51 -15.86 -13.08
CA ALA A 118 -6.84 -15.27 -12.90
C ALA A 118 -7.78 -16.21 -12.14
N SER A 119 -7.71 -17.52 -12.38
CA SER A 119 -8.56 -18.53 -11.75
C SER A 119 -8.17 -18.90 -10.32
N GLN A 120 -6.98 -18.50 -9.85
CA GLN A 120 -6.58 -18.75 -8.46
C GLN A 120 -7.62 -18.21 -7.46
N PRO A 121 -7.82 -18.87 -6.31
CA PRO A 121 -8.59 -18.33 -5.20
C PRO A 121 -8.30 -16.85 -4.91
N LYS A 122 -9.34 -16.06 -4.64
CA LYS A 122 -9.26 -14.61 -4.43
C LYS A 122 -9.84 -14.22 -3.07
N TYR A 123 -9.24 -13.18 -2.47
CA TYR A 123 -9.74 -12.53 -1.26
C TYR A 123 -11.24 -12.21 -1.35
N GLY A 124 -11.93 -12.32 -0.22
CA GLY A 124 -13.36 -12.02 -0.12
C GLY A 124 -14.27 -13.22 -0.41
N ASN A 125 -13.70 -14.40 -0.66
CA ASN A 125 -14.44 -15.65 -0.82
C ASN A 125 -14.36 -16.56 0.42
N ASN A 126 -13.98 -16.02 1.58
CA ASN A 126 -13.87 -16.74 2.86
C ASN A 126 -12.92 -17.95 2.77
N ILE A 127 -11.73 -17.72 2.23
CA ILE A 127 -10.67 -18.73 2.09
C ILE A 127 -9.54 -18.29 3.01
N PRO A 128 -9.40 -18.88 4.22
CA PRO A 128 -8.52 -18.36 5.27
C PRO A 128 -7.06 -18.15 4.82
N GLU A 129 -6.52 -19.04 4.00
CA GLU A 129 -5.16 -18.90 3.46
C GLU A 129 -5.01 -17.67 2.57
N VAL A 130 -5.97 -17.40 1.68
CA VAL A 130 -5.95 -16.25 0.76
C VAL A 130 -6.20 -14.96 1.52
N ASP A 131 -7.14 -15.01 2.48
CA ASP A 131 -7.49 -13.85 3.29
C ASP A 131 -6.30 -13.41 4.18
N ALA A 132 -5.46 -14.37 4.61
CA ALA A 132 -4.24 -14.08 5.34
C ALA A 132 -3.23 -13.24 4.52
N PHE A 133 -3.11 -13.46 3.20
CA PHE A 133 -2.22 -12.64 2.37
C PHE A 133 -2.63 -11.18 2.34
N VAL A 134 -3.92 -10.90 2.23
CA VAL A 134 -4.43 -9.52 2.26
C VAL A 134 -4.33 -8.93 3.66
N ALA A 135 -4.56 -9.73 4.71
CA ALA A 135 -4.35 -9.31 6.09
C ALA A 135 -2.88 -8.88 6.33
N ASP A 136 -1.92 -9.64 5.81
CA ASP A 136 -0.49 -9.31 5.88
C ASP A 136 -0.17 -7.97 5.19
N MET A 137 -0.76 -7.70 4.02
CA MET A 137 -0.58 -6.43 3.31
C MET A 137 -1.09 -5.23 4.13
N TYR A 138 -2.28 -5.35 4.72
CA TYR A 138 -2.83 -4.28 5.55
C TYR A 138 -2.07 -4.13 6.88
N LYS A 139 -1.59 -5.24 7.45
CA LYS A 139 -0.74 -5.22 8.63
C LYS A 139 0.59 -4.51 8.34
N LEU A 140 1.25 -4.86 7.25
CA LEU A 140 2.47 -4.19 6.79
C LEU A 140 2.23 -2.68 6.65
N HIS A 141 1.15 -2.28 5.99
CA HIS A 141 0.82 -0.87 5.79
C HIS A 141 0.60 -0.15 7.12
N ALA A 142 -0.27 -0.69 7.98
CA ALA A 142 -0.56 -0.10 9.29
C ALA A 142 0.69 0.00 10.18
N ASP A 143 1.46 -1.08 10.29
CA ASP A 143 2.69 -1.11 11.08
C ASP A 143 3.72 -0.10 10.52
N THR A 144 3.83 0.01 9.20
CA THR A 144 4.75 0.96 8.55
C THR A 144 4.31 2.40 8.77
N CYS A 145 3.02 2.73 8.67
CA CYS A 145 2.54 4.07 9.00
C CYS A 145 2.85 4.46 10.44
N LEU A 146 2.69 3.55 11.40
CA LEU A 146 2.90 3.85 12.82
C LEU A 146 4.36 4.16 13.17
N ILE A 147 5.34 3.66 12.40
CA ILE A 147 6.76 3.96 12.61
C ILE A 147 7.25 5.20 11.84
N LEU A 148 6.44 5.73 10.93
CA LEU A 148 6.76 6.93 10.14
C LEU A 148 6.24 8.23 10.76
N CYS A 149 5.39 8.12 11.78
CA CYS A 149 4.85 9.22 12.58
C CYS A 149 5.85 9.80 13.57
#